data_AF-A0A137QCT0-F1
#
_entry.id   AF-A0A137QCT0-F1
#
_cell.length_a   1.000
_cell.length_b   1.000
_cell.length_c   1.000
_cell.angle_alpha   90.00
_cell.angle_beta   90.00
_cell.angle_gamma   90.00
#
_symmetry.space_group_name_H-M   'P 1'
#
loop_
_entity.id
_entity.type
_entity.pdbx_description
1 polymer ?
#
loop_
_entity_poly.entity_id
_entity_poly.type
_entity_poly.pdbx_seq_one_letter_code
_entity_poly.pdbx_strand_id
1 'polypeptide(L)'
;MDKVAFTGSTITSWKILAAAAEFNLKAVILELGGKSPTIVFDDTDLEQAIKWGGHSIFVNMGHICIAGSQIYVQEGIFNKFIEYLTQYVQAFIDTIGSLFEEGNFHRLQISKT
;
A
#
# COMPACT_ATOMS: atom_id res chain seq x y z
N MET A 1 28.45 16.79 -5.81
CA MET A 1 27.11 16.17 -5.61
C MET A 1 27.37 15.01 -4.66
N ASP A 2 27.10 15.26 -3.38
CA ASP A 2 27.82 14.58 -2.29
C ASP A 2 26.96 13.56 -1.56
N LYS A 3 25.66 13.54 -1.87
CA LYS A 3 24.66 12.62 -1.34
C LYS A 3 23.57 12.36 -2.36
N VAL A 4 22.98 11.16 -2.32
CA VAL A 4 21.76 10.81 -3.05
C VAL A 4 20.69 10.35 -2.05
N ALA A 5 19.48 10.84 -2.20
CA ALA A 5 18.29 10.33 -1.53
C ALA A 5 17.29 9.89 -2.60
N PHE A 6 16.85 8.64 -2.55
CA PHE A 6 16.00 8.04 -3.57
C PHE A 6 14.86 7.24 -2.94
N THR A 7 13.64 7.48 -3.44
CA THR A 7 12.44 6.70 -3.12
C THR A 7 11.91 6.11 -4.41
N GLY A 8 11.75 4.79 -4.47
CA GLY A 8 11.32 4.11 -5.68
C GLY A 8 11.52 2.61 -5.61
N SER A 9 11.81 1.99 -6.76
CA SER A 9 11.95 0.53 -6.82
C SER A 9 13.29 0.04 -6.27
N THR A 10 13.27 -1.15 -5.67
CA THR A 10 14.48 -1.88 -5.27
C THR A 10 15.44 -2.07 -6.44
N ILE A 11 14.93 -2.40 -7.64
CA ILE A 11 15.73 -2.65 -8.85
C ILE A 11 16.54 -1.42 -9.26
N THR A 12 15.93 -0.23 -9.28
CA THR A 12 16.66 1.00 -9.62
C THR A 12 17.72 1.32 -8.56
N SER A 13 17.42 1.02 -7.30
CA SER A 13 18.29 1.36 -6.17
C SER A 13 19.57 0.54 -6.13
N TRP A 14 19.54 -0.71 -6.58
CA TRP A 14 20.75 -1.50 -6.81
C TRP A 14 21.72 -0.79 -7.76
N LYS A 15 21.21 -0.19 -8.84
CA LYS A 15 22.02 0.56 -9.81
C LYS A 15 22.60 1.84 -9.19
N ILE A 16 21.81 2.53 -8.37
CA ILE A 16 22.25 3.74 -7.65
C ILE A 16 23.39 3.39 -6.69
N LEU A 17 23.27 2.29 -5.93
CA LEU A 17 24.30 1.84 -5.00
C LEU A 17 25.59 1.44 -5.72
N ALA A 18 25.49 0.66 -6.81
CA ALA A 18 26.65 0.28 -7.61
C ALA A 18 27.41 1.51 -8.13
N ALA A 19 26.70 2.47 -8.72
CA ALA A 19 27.32 3.71 -9.18
C ALA A 19 27.91 4.54 -8.02
N ALA A 20 27.22 4.65 -6.88
CA ALA A 20 27.77 5.35 -5.73
C ALA A 20 29.09 4.71 -5.26
N ALA A 21 29.16 3.37 -5.23
CA ALA A 21 30.34 2.62 -4.85
C ALA A 21 31.51 2.80 -5.83
N GLU A 22 31.24 2.75 -7.13
CA GLU A 22 32.26 2.85 -8.18
C GLU A 22 32.88 4.24 -8.30
N PHE A 23 32.08 5.30 -8.16
CA PHE A 23 32.54 6.65 -8.52
C PHE A 23 33.16 7.42 -7.36
N ASN A 24 32.52 7.46 -6.17
CA ASN A 24 32.97 8.38 -5.12
C ASN A 24 32.50 8.08 -3.70
N LEU A 25 31.90 6.91 -3.43
CA LEU A 25 31.42 6.49 -2.11
C LEU A 25 30.50 7.53 -1.43
N LYS A 26 29.74 8.29 -2.24
CA LYS A 26 28.77 9.27 -1.72
C LYS A 26 27.75 8.59 -0.81
N ALA A 27 27.27 9.32 0.19
CA ALA A 27 26.20 8.82 1.06
C ALA A 27 24.91 8.59 0.24
N VAL A 28 24.23 7.47 0.49
CA VAL A 28 22.97 7.11 -0.19
C VAL A 28 21.89 6.78 0.85
N ILE A 29 20.70 7.35 0.69
CA ILE A 29 19.48 7.00 1.45
C ILE A 29 18.44 6.46 0.47
N LEU A 30 17.78 5.36 0.84
CA LEU A 30 16.92 4.57 -0.03
C LEU A 30 15.62 4.18 0.67
N GLU A 31 14.48 4.45 0.03
CA GLU A 31 13.14 4.02 0.46
C GLU A 31 12.50 3.17 -0.64
N LEU A 32 12.36 1.86 -0.42
CA LEU A 32 12.32 0.86 -1.51
C LEU A 32 10.99 0.10 -1.65
N GLY A 33 9.91 0.68 -1.15
CA GLY A 33 8.62 -0.01 -1.09
C GLY A 33 8.53 -0.97 0.10
N GLY A 34 7.49 -1.80 0.11
CA GLY A 34 7.22 -2.71 1.19
C GLY A 34 6.15 -3.74 0.86
N LYS A 35 5.93 -4.66 1.80
CA LYS A 35 4.84 -5.63 1.78
C LYS A 35 4.20 -5.64 3.17
N SER A 36 3.61 -4.51 3.53
CA SER A 36 3.21 -4.23 4.92
C SER A 36 2.10 -5.18 5.39
N PRO A 37 2.26 -5.83 6.55
CA PRO A 37 1.23 -6.64 7.16
C PRO A 37 0.28 -5.81 8.04
N THR A 38 -1.00 -6.15 8.01
CA THR A 38 -2.03 -5.74 8.97
C THR A 38 -2.45 -6.97 9.76
N ILE A 39 -2.39 -6.93 11.09
CA ILE A 39 -2.70 -8.08 11.95
C ILE A 39 -3.95 -7.74 12.76
N VAL A 40 -4.95 -8.63 12.72
CA VAL A 40 -6.27 -8.43 13.32
C VAL A 40 -6.56 -9.57 14.30
N PHE A 41 -6.68 -9.22 15.58
CA PHE A 41 -7.02 -10.15 16.67
C PHE A 41 -8.54 -10.21 16.87
N ASP A 42 -9.01 -11.26 17.55
CA ASP A 42 -10.43 -11.53 17.77
C ASP A 42 -11.09 -10.63 18.82
N ASP A 43 -10.30 -9.91 19.61
CA ASP A 43 -10.73 -8.94 20.63
C ASP A 43 -10.90 -7.51 20.09
N THR A 44 -10.65 -7.30 18.80
CA THR A 44 -10.77 -5.99 18.15
C THR A 44 -12.22 -5.56 17.94
N ASP A 45 -12.43 -4.25 17.78
CA ASP A 45 -13.64 -3.73 17.16
C ASP A 45 -13.67 -4.14 15.68
N LEU A 46 -14.58 -5.07 15.34
CA LEU A 46 -14.67 -5.64 14.01
C LEU A 46 -14.99 -4.56 12.95
N GLU A 47 -15.87 -3.60 13.25
CA GLU A 47 -16.24 -2.57 12.28
C GLU A 47 -15.04 -1.67 11.94
N GLN A 48 -14.30 -1.25 12.97
CA GLN A 48 -13.06 -0.49 12.77
C GLN A 48 -12.01 -1.32 12.03
N ALA A 49 -11.86 -2.59 12.37
CA ALA A 49 -10.90 -3.48 11.71
C ALA A 49 -11.21 -3.65 10.21
N ILE A 50 -12.48 -3.76 9.84
CA ILE A 50 -12.91 -3.79 8.43
C ILE A 50 -12.61 -2.48 7.72
N LYS A 51 -13.03 -1.36 8.33
CA LYS A 51 -12.84 -0.03 7.76
C LYS A 51 -11.36 0.25 7.47
N TRP A 52 -10.50 0.07 8.48
CA TRP A 52 -9.07 0.36 8.36
C TRP A 52 -8.32 -0.70 7.58
N GLY A 53 -8.70 -1.97 7.70
CA GLY A 53 -8.15 -3.07 6.89
C GLY A 53 -8.37 -2.82 5.40
N GLY A 54 -9.61 -2.53 4.98
CA GLY A 54 -9.91 -2.19 3.59
C GLY A 54 -9.28 -0.87 3.16
N HIS A 55 -9.39 0.18 3.98
CA HIS A 55 -8.79 1.48 3.64
C HIS A 55 -7.27 1.38 3.41
N SER A 56 -6.56 0.59 4.23
CA SER A 56 -5.10 0.46 4.18
C SER A 56 -4.54 -0.03 2.85
N ILE A 57 -5.34 -0.73 2.04
CA ILE A 57 -4.92 -1.28 0.74
C ILE A 57 -5.57 -0.56 -0.45
N PHE A 58 -6.79 -0.06 -0.32
CA PHE A 58 -7.51 0.57 -1.44
C PHE A 58 -7.31 2.09 -1.54
N VAL A 59 -6.80 2.74 -0.48
CA VAL A 59 -6.42 4.15 -0.53
C VAL A 59 -5.33 4.38 -1.58
N ASN A 60 -5.43 5.48 -2.33
CA ASN A 60 -4.57 5.79 -3.48
C ASN A 60 -4.43 4.59 -4.45
N MET A 61 -5.47 3.77 -4.56
CA MET A 61 -5.51 2.58 -5.41
C MET A 61 -4.36 1.59 -5.16
N GLY A 62 -3.89 1.53 -3.91
CA GLY A 62 -2.76 0.70 -3.50
C GLY A 62 -1.39 1.25 -3.89
N HIS A 63 -1.31 2.44 -4.49
CA HIS A 63 -0.06 3.11 -4.86
C HIS A 63 0.62 3.79 -3.66
N ILE A 64 0.88 3.03 -2.61
CA ILE A 64 1.58 3.51 -1.42
C ILE A 64 2.56 2.44 -0.98
N CYS A 65 3.80 2.82 -0.68
CA CYS A 65 4.85 1.90 -0.21
C CYS A 65 4.46 1.15 1.08
N ILE A 66 3.64 1.80 1.93
CA ILE A 66 3.17 1.27 3.22
C ILE A 66 1.75 0.66 3.14
N ALA A 67 1.19 0.43 1.95
CA ALA A 67 -0.14 -0.16 1.81
C ALA A 67 -0.23 -1.52 2.54
N GLY A 68 -1.35 -1.76 3.23
CA GLY A 68 -1.63 -2.97 4.01
C GLY A 68 -1.90 -4.19 3.13
N SER A 69 -0.88 -4.59 2.37
CA SER A 69 -0.98 -5.56 1.28
C SER A 69 -1.12 -7.02 1.71
N GLN A 70 -1.02 -7.28 3.02
CA GLN A 70 -1.26 -8.59 3.63
C GLN A 70 -2.09 -8.35 4.89
N ILE A 71 -3.21 -9.05 5.02
CA ILE A 71 -4.05 -8.98 6.22
C ILE A 71 -4.09 -10.37 6.86
N TYR A 72 -3.61 -10.46 8.09
CA TYR A 72 -3.64 -11.67 8.92
C TYR A 72 -4.75 -11.51 9.95
N VAL A 73 -5.64 -12.49 10.03
CA VAL A 73 -6.83 -12.43 10.89
C VAL A 73 -6.85 -13.68 11.76
N GLN A 74 -7.06 -13.49 13.06
CA GLN A 74 -7.18 -14.59 14.01
C GLN A 74 -8.42 -15.44 13.71
N GLU A 75 -8.28 -16.76 13.83
CA GLU A 75 -9.24 -17.76 13.34
C GLU A 75 -10.68 -17.55 13.85
N GLY A 76 -10.85 -17.05 15.07
CA GLY A 76 -12.16 -16.85 15.71
C GLY A 76 -13.09 -15.87 14.98
N ILE A 77 -12.52 -14.91 14.23
CA ILE A 77 -13.29 -13.90 13.49
C ILE A 77 -13.07 -13.97 11.97
N PHE A 78 -12.23 -14.89 11.48
CA PHE A 78 -11.80 -14.94 10.07
C PHE A 78 -12.95 -14.90 9.07
N ASN A 79 -13.94 -15.78 9.22
CA ASN A 79 -15.06 -15.88 8.26
C ASN A 79 -15.91 -14.60 8.22
N LYS A 80 -16.22 -14.04 9.40
CA LYS A 80 -16.99 -12.78 9.52
C LYS A 80 -16.20 -11.61 8.94
N PHE A 81 -14.90 -11.58 9.21
CA PHE A 81 -14.02 -10.54 8.72
C PHE A 81 -13.98 -10.52 7.19
N ILE A 82 -13.80 -11.69 6.56
CA ILE A 82 -13.81 -11.79 5.09
C ILE A 82 -15.15 -11.34 4.53
N GLU A 83 -16.27 -11.81 5.08
CA GLU A 83 -17.61 -11.43 4.63
C GLU A 83 -17.80 -9.91 4.66
N TYR A 84 -17.52 -9.26 5.79
CA TYR A 84 -17.72 -7.83 5.95
C TYR A 84 -16.70 -7.01 5.15
N LEU A 85 -15.46 -7.49 5.00
CA LEU A 85 -14.47 -6.83 4.17
C LEU A 85 -14.88 -6.84 2.70
N THR A 86 -15.40 -7.98 2.21
CA THR A 86 -15.92 -8.08 0.85
C THR A 86 -17.08 -7.09 0.63
N GLN A 87 -18.04 -7.02 1.55
CA GLN A 87 -19.15 -6.07 1.45
C GLN A 87 -18.66 -4.62 1.45
N TYR A 88 -17.73 -4.28 2.35
CA TYR A 88 -17.15 -2.94 2.45
C TYR A 88 -16.41 -2.54 1.17
N VAL A 89 -15.61 -3.44 0.60
CA VAL A 89 -14.85 -3.18 -0.64
C VAL A 89 -15.75 -3.14 -1.87
N GLN A 90 -16.83 -3.92 -1.90
CA GLN A 90 -17.80 -3.91 -3.00
C GLN A 90 -18.39 -2.51 -3.22
N ALA A 91 -18.60 -1.76 -2.14
CA ALA A 91 -19.08 -0.37 -2.19
C ALA A 91 -18.09 0.58 -2.90
N PHE A 92 -16.81 0.21 -3.05
CA PHE A 92 -15.84 1.04 -3.75
C PHE A 92 -16.02 1.02 -5.26
N ILE A 93 -16.70 0.01 -5.81
CA ILE A 93 -16.91 -0.11 -7.26
C ILE A 93 -17.67 1.11 -7.81
N ASP A 94 -18.70 1.55 -7.10
CA ASP A 94 -19.51 2.71 -7.50
C ASP A 94 -18.76 4.04 -7.37
N THR A 95 -17.58 4.02 -6.73
CA THR A 95 -16.70 5.18 -6.56
C THR A 95 -15.54 5.19 -7.56
N ILE A 96 -15.51 4.25 -8.51
CA ILE A 96 -14.47 4.18 -9.54
C ILE A 96 -14.72 5.24 -10.61
N GLY A 97 -13.78 6.17 -10.78
CA GLY A 97 -13.92 7.16 -11.84
C GLY A 97 -12.80 8.20 -11.93
N SER A 98 -13.11 9.31 -12.59
CA SER A 98 -12.19 10.42 -12.82
C SER A 98 -11.74 11.07 -11.50
N LEU A 99 -10.47 11.51 -11.46
CA LEU A 99 -9.91 12.30 -10.36
C LEU A 99 -10.62 13.65 -10.17
N PHE A 100 -11.22 14.17 -11.23
CA PHE A 100 -11.80 15.52 -11.28
C PHE A 100 -13.30 15.55 -10.95
N GLU A 101 -13.93 14.39 -10.80
CA GLU A 101 -15.34 14.28 -10.43
C GLU A 101 -15.47 14.01 -8.92
N GLU A 102 -16.39 14.71 -8.27
CA GLU A 102 -16.70 14.51 -6.87
C GLU A 102 -17.33 13.14 -6.62
N GLY A 103 -17.08 12.56 -5.44
CA GLY A 103 -17.59 11.23 -5.06
C GLY A 103 -16.70 10.06 -5.48
N ASN A 104 -15.79 10.24 -6.44
CA ASN A 104 -14.87 9.18 -6.85
C ASN A 104 -13.71 8.99 -5.86
N PHE A 105 -13.71 7.88 -5.14
CA PHE A 105 -12.66 7.47 -4.20
C PHE A 105 -11.56 6.65 -4.89
N HIS A 106 -11.94 5.65 -5.68
CA HIS A 106 -10.99 4.77 -6.36
C HIS A 106 -10.79 5.24 -7.81
N ARG A 107 -9.55 5.38 -8.28
CA ARG A 107 -9.24 6.07 -9.54
C ARG A 107 -8.38 5.21 -10.45
N LEU A 108 -7.88 5.79 -11.53
CA LEU A 108 -7.04 5.08 -12.49
C LEU A 108 -5.64 4.82 -11.93
N GLN A 109 -5.05 3.73 -12.40
CA GLN A 109 -3.63 3.48 -12.18
C GLN A 109 -2.79 4.54 -12.93
N ILE A 110 -1.55 4.79 -12.49
CA ILE A 110 -0.70 5.85 -13.05
C ILE A 110 -0.34 5.61 -14.52
N SER A 111 -0.19 4.34 -14.90
CA SER A 111 0.14 3.89 -16.25
C SER A 111 -0.58 2.57 -16.56
N LYS A 112 -0.57 2.18 -17.85
CA LYS A 112 -1.11 0.89 -18.33
C LYS A 112 -0.19 -0.29 -18.03
N THR A 113 1.05 -0.02 -17.67
CA THR A 113 2.16 -0.96 -17.49
C THR A 113 2.74 -0.80 -16.11
#